data_AF-A0A2K9NPW2-F1
#
_entry.id   AF-A0A2K9NPW2-F1
#
_cell.length_a   1.000
_cell.length_b   1.000
_cell.length_c   1.000
_cell.angle_alpha   90.00
_cell.angle_beta   90.00
_cell.angle_gamma   90.00
#
_symmetry.space_group_name_H-M   'P 1'
#
loop_
_entity.id
_entity.type
_entity.pdbx_description
1 polymer ?
#
loop_
_entity_poly.entity_id
_entity_poly.type
_entity_poly.pdbx_seq_one_letter_code
_entity_poly.pdbx_strand_id
1 'polypeptide(L)'
;MFAEEYLALVRECRDEEKMFQFLKEDKPGVALELAKSKNVSPRILDILTRHVSITVRHEVAKNPLTPVTTLQRLASDKDMLVRDYARRTLLAQN
;
A
#
# COMPACT_ATOMS: atom_id res chain seq x y z
N MET A 1 -13.29 -8.44 19.00
CA MET A 1 -13.05 -7.22 18.22
C MET A 1 -13.82 -7.37 16.94
N PHE A 2 -14.73 -6.44 16.64
CA PHE A 2 -15.44 -6.44 15.38
C PHE A 2 -14.46 -6.15 14.24
N ALA A 3 -14.72 -6.65 13.03
CA ALA A 3 -13.82 -6.48 11.88
C ALA A 3 -13.47 -5.00 11.63
N GLU A 4 -14.45 -4.11 11.81
CA GLU A 4 -14.25 -2.66 11.66
C GLU A 4 -13.35 -2.02 12.73
N GLU A 5 -13.48 -2.46 13.99
CA GLU A 5 -12.60 -1.99 15.07
C GLU A 5 -11.15 -2.40 14.79
N TYR A 6 -10.95 -3.61 14.30
CA TYR A 6 -9.62 -4.10 13.93
C TYR A 6 -9.03 -3.30 12.77
N LEU A 7 -9.80 -3.07 11.69
CA LEU A 7 -9.33 -2.26 10.56
C LEU A 7 -9.09 -0.80 10.94
N ALA A 8 -9.83 -0.26 11.92
CA ALA A 8 -9.54 1.07 12.48
C ALA A 8 -8.15 1.13 13.14
N LEU A 9 -7.76 0.09 13.88
CA LEU A 9 -6.41 -0.01 14.45
C LEU A 9 -5.32 -0.06 13.37
N VAL A 10 -5.59 -0.76 12.26
CA VAL A 10 -4.67 -0.84 11.11
C VAL A 10 -4.50 0.54 10.45
N ARG A 11 -5.60 1.26 10.21
CA ARG A 11 -5.59 2.59 9.58
C ARG A 11 -4.76 3.62 10.37
N GLU A 12 -4.90 3.59 11.69
CA GLU A 12 -4.23 4.53 12.60
C GLU A 12 -2.84 4.09 13.03
N CYS A 13 -2.38 2.91 12.60
CA CYS A 13 -1.07 2.39 12.97
C CYS A 13 0.05 3.31 12.48
N ARG A 14 1.01 3.60 13.37
CA ARG A 14 2.22 4.40 13.07
C ARG A 14 3.52 3.63 13.39
N ASP A 15 3.38 2.38 13.81
CA ASP A 15 4.47 1.51 14.21
C ASP A 15 4.70 0.49 13.09
N GLU A 16 5.85 0.57 12.42
CA GLU A 16 6.19 -0.30 11.29
C GLU A 16 6.15 -1.78 11.69
N GLU A 17 6.67 -2.15 12.85
CA GLU A 17 6.69 -3.55 13.30
C GLU A 17 5.26 -4.06 13.49
N LYS A 18 4.37 -3.24 14.06
CA LYS A 18 2.94 -3.61 14.15
C LYS A 18 2.28 -3.75 12.78
N MET A 19 2.60 -2.89 11.80
CA MET A 19 2.11 -3.05 10.43
C MET A 19 2.55 -4.38 9.82
N PHE A 20 3.79 -4.80 10.07
CA PHE A 20 4.28 -6.13 9.67
C PHE A 20 3.48 -7.25 10.33
N GLN A 21 3.19 -7.14 11.63
CA GLN A 21 2.37 -8.15 12.32
C GLN A 21 0.96 -8.22 11.74
N PHE A 22 0.32 -7.08 11.44
CA PHE A 22 -0.98 -7.08 10.78
C PHE A 22 -0.96 -7.81 9.42
N LEU A 23 0.08 -7.60 8.61
CA LEU A 23 0.21 -8.32 7.34
C LEU A 23 0.40 -9.83 7.52
N LYS A 24 1.15 -10.26 8.55
CA LYS A 24 1.35 -11.70 8.85
C LYS A 24 0.06 -12.40 9.29
N GLU A 25 -0.85 -11.67 9.91
CA GLU A 25 -2.15 -12.20 10.33
C GLU A 25 -3.09 -12.49 9.15
N ASP A 26 -2.76 -12.01 7.94
CA ASP A 26 -3.47 -12.24 6.67
C ASP A 26 -4.99 -12.04 6.75
N LYS A 27 -5.40 -11.05 7.56
CA LYS A 27 -6.83 -10.74 7.72
C LYS A 27 -7.34 -9.94 6.52
N PRO A 28 -8.59 -10.21 6.08
CA PRO A 28 -9.21 -9.46 5.00
C PRO A 28 -9.18 -7.94 5.26
N GLY A 29 -8.81 -7.18 4.24
CA GLY A 29 -8.81 -5.71 4.29
C GLY A 29 -7.51 -5.08 4.80
N VAL A 30 -6.68 -5.77 5.58
CA VAL A 30 -5.44 -5.21 6.16
C VAL A 30 -4.53 -4.59 5.11
N ALA A 31 -4.21 -5.37 4.07
CA ALA A 31 -3.33 -4.92 2.99
C ALA A 31 -3.88 -3.67 2.27
N LEU A 32 -5.20 -3.59 2.10
CA LEU A 32 -5.85 -2.46 1.47
C LEU A 32 -5.81 -1.21 2.36
N GLU A 33 -6.05 -1.37 3.67
CA GLU A 33 -5.99 -0.26 4.62
C GLU A 33 -4.57 0.29 4.75
N LEU A 34 -3.56 -0.58 4.83
CA LEU A 34 -2.16 -0.15 4.84
C LEU A 34 -1.77 0.55 3.53
N ALA A 35 -2.21 0.06 2.37
CA ALA A 35 -1.94 0.72 1.08
C ALA A 35 -2.53 2.14 1.00
N LYS A 36 -3.70 2.37 1.59
CA LYS A 36 -4.37 3.68 1.64
C LYS A 36 -3.84 4.61 2.73
N SER A 37 -3.16 4.06 3.75
CA SER A 37 -2.81 4.81 4.94
C SER A 37 -1.81 5.92 4.64
N LYS A 38 -2.00 7.06 5.32
CA LYS A 38 -1.08 8.22 5.32
C LYS A 38 0.01 8.10 6.38
N ASN A 39 -0.04 7.06 7.20
CA ASN A 39 0.94 6.77 8.24
C ASN A 39 1.81 5.55 7.89
N VAL A 40 1.57 4.92 6.75
CA VAL A 40 2.26 3.71 6.31
C VAL A 40 3.74 3.99 6.07
N SER A 41 4.58 3.02 6.41
CA SER A 41 6.00 3.13 6.09
C SER A 41 6.27 2.83 4.60
N PRO A 42 7.29 3.45 4.00
CA PRO A 42 7.76 3.11 2.65
C PRO A 42 8.00 1.62 2.42
N ARG A 43 8.50 0.91 3.44
CA ARG A 43 8.82 -0.51 3.36
C ARG A 43 7.56 -1.38 3.26
N ILE A 44 6.51 -1.03 3.99
CA ILE A 44 5.21 -1.71 3.90
C ILE A 44 4.62 -1.51 2.50
N LEU A 45 4.69 -0.30 1.94
CA LEU A 45 4.24 -0.05 0.56
C LEU A 45 5.00 -0.88 -0.47
N ASP A 46 6.33 -1.01 -0.33
CA ASP A 46 7.14 -1.84 -1.22
C ASP A 46 6.73 -3.32 -1.16
N ILE A 47 6.43 -3.86 0.02
CA ILE A 47 5.94 -5.24 0.19
C ILE A 47 4.59 -5.42 -0.53
N LEU A 48 3.67 -4.48 -0.34
CA LEU A 48 2.31 -4.54 -0.88
C LEU A 48 2.26 -4.49 -2.42
N THR A 49 3.32 -4.05 -3.09
CA THR A 49 3.44 -4.15 -4.56
C THR A 49 3.41 -5.60 -5.08
N ARG A 50 3.67 -6.60 -4.23
CA ARG A 50 3.64 -8.02 -4.62
C ARG A 50 2.28 -8.65 -4.31
N HIS A 51 1.36 -7.90 -3.72
CA HIS A 51 0.05 -8.41 -3.34
C HIS A 51 -0.76 -8.85 -4.56
N VAL A 52 -1.47 -9.97 -4.44
CA VAL A 52 -2.19 -10.60 -5.56
C VAL A 52 -3.33 -9.70 -6.08
N SER A 53 -4.02 -9.01 -5.17
CA SER A 53 -5.08 -8.06 -5.49
C SER A 53 -4.55 -6.84 -6.23
N ILE A 54 -5.09 -6.61 -7.43
CA ILE A 54 -4.82 -5.42 -8.25
C ILE A 54 -5.21 -4.15 -7.48
N THR A 55 -6.34 -4.17 -6.76
CA THR A 55 -6.81 -3.03 -5.95
C THR A 55 -5.79 -2.60 -4.90
N VAL A 56 -5.10 -3.55 -4.26
CA VAL A 56 -4.04 -3.22 -3.30
C VAL A 56 -2.86 -2.56 -4.01
N ARG A 57 -2.35 -3.15 -5.11
CA ARG A 57 -1.23 -2.57 -5.88
C ARG A 57 -1.58 -1.20 -6.46
N HIS A 58 -2.83 -1.00 -6.85
CA HIS A 58 -3.37 0.27 -7.32
C HIS A 58 -3.36 1.34 -6.22
N GLU A 59 -3.80 1.02 -5.01
CA GLU A 59 -3.71 1.96 -3.89
C GLU A 59 -2.27 2.25 -3.49
N VAL A 60 -1.35 1.29 -3.59
CA VAL A 60 0.09 1.58 -3.46
C VAL A 60 0.54 2.57 -4.54
N ALA A 61 0.23 2.34 -5.82
CA ALA A 61 0.62 3.26 -6.90
C ALA A 61 0.06 4.69 -6.73
N LYS A 62 -1.09 4.84 -6.07
CA LYS A 62 -1.73 6.13 -5.76
C LYS A 62 -1.16 6.82 -4.53
N ASN A 63 -0.46 6.10 -3.66
CA ASN A 63 -0.05 6.66 -2.38
C ASN A 63 1.16 7.59 -2.57
N PRO A 64 1.07 8.87 -2.17
CA PRO A 64 2.17 9.83 -2.34
C PRO A 64 3.39 9.50 -1.47
N LEU A 65 3.26 8.62 -0.47
CA LEU A 65 4.37 8.12 0.35
C LEU A 65 5.11 6.94 -0.30
N THR A 66 4.60 6.42 -1.41
CA THR A 66 5.28 5.34 -2.15
C THR A 66 6.59 5.87 -2.71
N PRO A 67 7.73 5.22 -2.41
CA PRO A 67 9.02 5.66 -2.90
C PRO A 67 9.09 5.70 -4.42
N VAL A 68 9.86 6.67 -4.94
CA VAL A 68 10.17 6.80 -6.37
C VAL A 68 10.62 5.48 -7.00
N THR A 69 11.52 4.74 -6.34
CA THR A 69 12.03 3.45 -6.84
C THR A 69 10.93 2.39 -6.93
N THR A 70 9.99 2.38 -5.98
CA THR A 70 8.82 1.50 -5.98
C THR A 70 7.82 1.91 -7.08
N LEU A 71 7.58 3.21 -7.28
CA LEU A 71 6.74 3.73 -8.37
C LEU A 71 7.32 3.40 -9.75
N GLN A 72 8.63 3.54 -9.94
CA GLN A 72 9.32 3.15 -11.18
C GLN A 72 9.09 1.67 -11.52
N ARG A 73 9.11 0.80 -10.50
CA ARG A 73 8.79 -0.63 -10.68
C ARG A 73 7.32 -0.85 -11.03
N LEU A 74 6.40 -0.15 -10.35
CA LEU A 74 4.95 -0.24 -10.63
C LEU A 74 4.55 0.36 -11.99
N ALA A 75 5.35 1.26 -12.57
CA ALA A 75 5.15 1.78 -13.93
C ALA A 75 5.27 0.69 -15.03
N SER A 76 5.73 -0.49 -14.64
CA SER A 76 5.82 -1.72 -15.43
C SER A 76 4.93 -2.86 -14.89
N ASP A 77 3.98 -2.58 -13.98
CA ASP A 77 3.02 -3.59 -13.50
C ASP A 77 2.21 -4.19 -14.65
N LYS A 78 1.75 -5.42 -14.48
CA LYS A 78 0.90 -6.11 -15.48
C LYS A 78 -0.44 -5.40 -15.69
N ASP A 79 -0.97 -4.75 -14.66
CA ASP A 79 -2.24 -4.03 -14.72
C ASP A 79 -2.06 -2.59 -15.24
N MET A 80 -2.96 -2.18 -16.15
CA MET A 80 -2.87 -0.88 -16.81
C MET A 80 -3.12 0.29 -15.86
N LEU A 81 -4.07 0.18 -14.93
CA LEU A 81 -4.39 1.24 -13.99
C LEU A 81 -3.25 1.42 -12.99
N VAL A 82 -2.64 0.33 -12.52
CA VAL A 82 -1.46 0.38 -11.66
C VAL A 82 -0.32 1.13 -12.35
N ARG A 83 -0.04 0.83 -13.63
CA ARG A 83 1.00 1.54 -14.40
C ARG A 83 0.73 3.04 -14.53
N ASP A 84 -0.51 3.41 -14.87
CA ASP A 84 -0.90 4.80 -15.10
C ASP A 84 -0.79 5.62 -13.80
N TYR A 85 -1.34 5.12 -12.69
CA TYR A 85 -1.22 5.79 -11.41
C TYR A 85 0.22 5.88 -10.92
N ALA A 86 1.03 4.84 -11.10
CA ALA A 86 2.43 4.87 -10.71
C ALA A 86 3.20 5.98 -11.43
N ARG A 87 2.96 6.16 -12.74
CA ARG A 87 3.56 7.25 -13.54
C ARG A 87 3.07 8.62 -13.10
N ARG A 88 1.77 8.78 -12.85
CA ARG A 88 1.19 10.04 -12.37
C ARG A 88 1.76 10.45 -11.01
N THR A 89 1.80 9.52 -10.07
CA THR A 89 2.36 9.76 -8.72
C THR A 89 3.85 10.06 -8.81
N LEU A 90 4.59 9.36 -9.66
CA LEU A 90 6.01 9.62 -9.88
C LEU A 90 6.25 11.03 -10.42
N LEU A 91 5.43 11.50 -11.36
CA LEU A 91 5.51 12.87 -11.86
C LEU A 91 5.16 13.93 -10.81
N ALA A 92 4.26 13.61 -9.88
CA ALA A 92 3.86 14.52 -8.81
C ALA A 92 4.90 14.63 -7.67
N GLN A 93 5.87 13.72 -7.60
CA GLN A 93 6.94 13.71 -6.60
C GLN A 93 8.25 14.39 -7.08
N ASN A 94 8.34 14.79 -8.35
CA ASN A 94 9.47 15.52 -8.93
C ASN A 94 9.14 17.01 -9.08
#